data_AF-A0A942F7D5-F1
#
_entry.id   AF-A0A942F7D5-F1
#
_cell.length_a   1.000
_cell.length_b   1.000
_cell.length_c   1.000
_cell.angle_alpha   90.00
_cell.angle_beta   90.00
_cell.angle_gamma   90.00
#
_symmetry.space_group_name_H-M   'P 1'
#
loop_
_entity.id
_entity.type
_entity.pdbx_description
1 polymer ?
#
loop_
_entity_poly.entity_id
_entity_poly.type
_entity_poly.pdbx_seq_one_letter_code
_entity_poly.pdbx_strand_id
1 'polypeptide(L)'
;MERKEFLKNSVGFLSLALAAPSLMSAKEETENALACSSTNSETAGPFPTISPASLIRTNMIGDRTGVALTINLTINNINNNCAALEDALVDIWHCDKDGYYSQYGGTAMQTVNYTNNTFLRGRQITNANGVVSFTSIFPGWYTSRATHIHVHIY
;
A
#
# COMPACT_ATOMS: atom_id res chain seq x y z
N MET A 1 -8.93 70.78 -1.26
CA MET A 1 -9.08 69.49 -1.97
C MET A 1 -7.87 69.36 -2.89
N GLU A 2 -6.93 68.43 -2.76
CA GLU A 2 -6.94 67.10 -2.15
C GLU A 2 -5.49 66.58 -1.96
N ARG A 3 -5.20 66.05 -0.76
CA ARG A 3 -4.38 64.85 -0.48
C ARG A 3 -2.94 64.69 -1.01
N LYS A 4 -2.14 65.75 -1.19
CA LYS A 4 -0.68 65.58 -1.46
C LYS A 4 0.29 66.42 -0.62
N GLU A 5 -0.21 67.20 0.34
CA GLU A 5 0.59 68.13 1.14
C GLU A 5 0.44 67.84 2.65
N PHE A 6 0.84 66.65 3.10
CA PHE A 6 0.88 66.32 4.54
C PHE A 6 2.17 65.64 5.00
N LEU A 7 3.03 65.16 4.10
CA LEU A 7 4.28 64.46 4.50
C LEU A 7 5.56 65.25 4.28
N LYS A 8 5.47 66.56 3.97
CA LYS A 8 6.66 67.40 3.73
C LYS A 8 7.22 68.11 4.98
N ASN A 9 6.63 67.96 6.17
CA ASN A 9 6.96 68.83 7.30
C ASN A 9 7.14 68.13 8.67
N SER A 10 8.00 67.12 8.76
CA SER A 10 8.54 66.70 10.07
C SER A 10 9.96 66.17 9.95
N VAL A 11 10.90 67.10 10.17
CA VAL A 11 12.31 66.85 10.45
C VAL A 11 12.45 66.52 11.94
N GLY A 12 13.22 65.47 12.26
CA GLY A 12 13.91 65.34 13.54
C GLY A 12 13.46 64.15 14.40
N PHE A 13 14.28 63.11 14.45
CA PHE A 13 15.08 62.75 15.64
C PHE A 13 16.13 61.71 15.22
N LEU A 14 17.40 62.03 15.48
CA LEU A 14 18.55 61.17 15.29
C LEU A 14 18.54 60.12 16.41
N SER A 15 18.36 58.85 16.07
CA SER A 15 18.68 57.73 16.96
C SER A 15 19.58 56.76 16.22
N LEU A 16 20.86 56.73 16.60
CA LEU A 16 21.78 55.66 16.24
C LEU A 16 21.29 54.37 16.92
N ALA A 17 20.61 53.53 16.17
CA ALA A 17 20.41 52.13 16.54
C ALA A 17 21.54 51.31 15.90
N LEU A 18 22.42 50.75 16.72
CA LEU A 18 23.36 49.70 16.31
C LEU A 18 22.55 48.48 15.86
N ALA A 19 22.36 48.32 14.55
CA ALA A 19 21.79 47.10 13.99
C ALA A 19 22.87 46.02 13.97
N ALA A 20 22.88 45.16 15.00
CA ALA A 20 23.58 43.88 14.92
C ALA A 20 22.92 43.04 13.81
N PRO A 21 23.69 42.41 12.90
CA PRO A 21 23.11 41.44 11.98
C PRO A 21 22.74 40.20 12.81
N SER A 22 21.48 40.09 13.18
CA SER A 22 20.91 38.83 13.61
C SER A 22 21.07 37.86 12.44
N LEU A 23 22.05 36.97 12.55
CA LEU A 23 22.13 35.74 11.76
C LEU A 23 20.79 35.03 11.96
N MET A 24 19.87 35.19 11.01
CA MET A 24 18.73 34.29 10.91
C MET A 24 19.33 32.93 10.57
N SER A 25 19.49 32.11 11.60
CA SER A 25 19.58 30.67 11.43
C SER A 25 18.27 30.26 10.76
N ALA A 26 18.33 30.07 9.44
CA ALA A 26 17.27 29.42 8.70
C ALA A 26 17.15 28.03 9.31
N LYS A 27 16.09 27.84 10.11
CA LYS A 27 15.70 26.52 10.57
C LYS A 27 15.37 25.74 9.30
N GLU A 28 16.25 24.83 8.90
CA GLU A 28 15.90 23.82 7.91
C GLU A 28 14.63 23.15 8.43
N GLU A 29 13.51 23.42 7.77
CA GLU A 29 12.34 22.55 7.86
C GLU A 29 12.82 21.22 7.30
N THR A 30 13.21 20.33 8.21
CA THR A 30 13.39 18.93 7.92
C THR A 30 12.09 18.50 7.26
N GLU A 31 12.16 18.19 5.96
CA GLU A 31 11.02 17.67 5.22
C GLU A 31 10.36 16.60 6.08
N ASN A 32 9.09 16.83 6.37
CA ASN A 32 8.25 16.01 7.21
C ASN A 32 8.53 14.54 6.85
N ALA A 33 9.19 13.79 7.76
CA ALA A 33 9.40 12.35 7.59
C ALA A 33 8.06 11.77 7.14
N LEU A 34 8.04 11.09 5.98
CA LEU A 34 6.84 10.48 5.40
C LEU A 34 6.08 9.76 6.53
N ALA A 35 5.00 10.36 7.02
CA ALA A 35 4.23 9.81 8.11
C ALA A 35 3.31 8.74 7.52
N CYS A 36 3.79 7.50 7.43
CA CYS A 36 2.95 6.34 7.14
C CYS A 36 2.51 5.67 8.44
N SER A 37 1.33 5.05 8.41
CA SER A 37 0.80 4.24 9.50
C SER A 37 0.73 2.78 9.10
N SER A 38 0.69 1.88 10.09
CA SER A 38 0.42 0.47 9.83
C SER A 38 -0.93 0.32 9.13
N THR A 39 -0.98 -0.54 8.10
CA THR A 39 -2.26 -0.99 7.53
C THR A 39 -2.99 -1.85 8.57
N ASN A 40 -4.33 -1.85 8.52
CA ASN A 40 -5.13 -2.73 9.37
C ASN A 40 -4.82 -4.21 9.06
N SER A 41 -4.90 -5.05 10.08
CA SER A 41 -4.78 -6.50 9.93
C SER A 41 -6.16 -7.14 9.91
N GLU A 42 -6.27 -8.28 9.24
CA GLU A 42 -7.48 -9.09 9.13
C GLU A 42 -7.16 -10.56 9.32
N THR A 43 -8.17 -11.37 9.60
CA THR A 43 -7.98 -12.83 9.73
C THR A 43 -7.64 -13.48 8.39
N ALA A 44 -6.84 -14.56 8.41
CA ALA A 44 -6.54 -15.34 7.19
C ALA A 44 -7.78 -15.98 6.55
N GLY A 45 -8.86 -16.14 7.32
CA GLY A 45 -10.07 -16.80 6.86
C GLY A 45 -9.91 -18.32 6.63
N PRO A 46 -10.92 -18.96 6.05
CA PRO A 46 -11.01 -20.43 6.00
C PRO A 46 -10.18 -21.08 4.88
N PHE A 47 -9.65 -20.31 3.93
CA PHE A 47 -9.01 -20.84 2.71
C PHE A 47 -7.56 -20.34 2.46
N PRO A 48 -6.68 -20.31 3.48
CA PRO A 48 -5.29 -19.86 3.30
C PRO A 48 -4.55 -20.72 2.26
N THR A 49 -3.46 -20.20 1.70
CA THR A 49 -2.64 -21.00 0.79
C THR A 49 -1.94 -22.13 1.55
N ILE A 50 -2.10 -23.36 1.06
CA ILE A 50 -1.36 -24.54 1.53
C ILE A 50 0.00 -24.54 0.84
N SER A 51 1.08 -24.54 1.63
CA SER A 51 2.48 -24.54 1.17
C SER A 51 2.83 -23.41 0.18
N PRO A 52 2.69 -22.13 0.59
CA PRO A 52 2.86 -20.98 -0.31
C PRO A 52 4.24 -20.85 -0.94
N ALA A 53 5.30 -21.36 -0.30
CA ALA A 53 6.65 -21.39 -0.85
C ALA A 53 6.76 -22.13 -2.20
N SER A 54 5.80 -23.01 -2.53
CA SER A 54 5.76 -23.71 -3.82
C SER A 54 5.11 -22.89 -4.95
N LEU A 55 4.55 -21.71 -4.65
CA LEU A 55 3.74 -20.91 -5.58
C LEU A 55 4.35 -19.55 -5.91
N ILE A 56 5.68 -19.48 -6.06
CA ILE A 56 6.38 -18.26 -6.50
C ILE A 56 6.09 -18.02 -7.98
N ARG A 57 5.19 -17.07 -8.30
CA ARG A 57 4.76 -16.80 -9.68
C ARG A 57 4.05 -15.45 -9.83
N THR A 58 4.24 -14.83 -11.00
CA THR A 58 3.53 -13.60 -11.40
C THR A 58 2.13 -13.88 -11.92
N ASN A 59 1.99 -14.80 -12.87
CA ASN A 59 0.68 -15.19 -13.39
C ASN A 59 0.08 -16.27 -12.50
N MET A 60 -1.04 -15.92 -11.85
CA MET A 60 -1.77 -16.84 -10.98
C MET A 60 -3.15 -17.21 -11.52
N ILE A 61 -3.50 -16.85 -12.76
CA ILE A 61 -4.83 -17.12 -13.34
C ILE A 61 -5.11 -18.63 -13.43
N GLY A 62 -4.10 -19.41 -13.82
CA GLY A 62 -4.28 -20.82 -14.13
C GLY A 62 -5.27 -21.00 -15.30
N ASP A 63 -6.33 -21.75 -15.07
CA ASP A 63 -7.41 -22.03 -16.04
C ASP A 63 -8.68 -21.20 -15.81
N ARG A 64 -8.63 -20.21 -14.90
CA ARG A 64 -9.80 -19.42 -14.53
C ARG A 64 -10.15 -18.39 -15.60
N THR A 65 -11.46 -18.19 -15.79
CA THR A 65 -12.00 -17.11 -16.60
C THR A 65 -12.47 -15.97 -15.70
N GLY A 66 -12.41 -14.74 -16.20
CA GLY A 66 -12.84 -13.56 -15.45
C GLY A 66 -12.36 -12.26 -16.09
N VAL A 67 -12.61 -11.15 -15.41
CA VAL A 67 -12.09 -9.84 -15.80
C VAL A 67 -10.62 -9.77 -15.39
N ALA A 68 -9.71 -9.51 -16.33
CA ALA A 68 -8.28 -9.42 -16.05
C ALA A 68 -7.98 -8.33 -14.99
N LEU A 69 -7.10 -8.65 -14.05
CA LEU A 69 -6.69 -7.77 -12.97
C LEU A 69 -5.17 -7.85 -12.79
N THR A 70 -4.50 -6.70 -12.85
CA THR A 70 -3.10 -6.57 -12.41
C THR A 70 -3.10 -6.03 -10.99
N ILE A 71 -2.43 -6.73 -10.08
CA ILE A 71 -2.35 -6.38 -8.66
C ILE A 71 -0.92 -5.95 -8.38
N ASN A 72 -0.73 -4.66 -8.06
CA ASN A 72 0.55 -4.13 -7.60
C ASN A 72 0.42 -3.78 -6.12
N LEU A 73 1.31 -4.32 -5.29
CA LEU A 73 1.37 -4.00 -3.86
C LEU A 73 2.72 -3.35 -3.57
N THR A 74 2.69 -2.23 -2.86
CA THR A 74 3.89 -1.56 -2.34
C THR A 74 3.94 -1.76 -0.84
N ILE A 75 5.02 -2.35 -0.37
CA ILE A 75 5.26 -2.65 1.05
C ILE A 75 6.30 -1.67 1.57
N ASN A 76 5.91 -0.90 2.59
CA ASN A 76 6.76 0.08 3.26
C ASN A 76 6.98 -0.33 4.72
N ASN A 77 8.15 0.01 5.27
CA ASN A 77 8.52 -0.28 6.64
C ASN A 77 8.30 0.94 7.56
N ILE A 78 7.27 0.87 8.40
CA ILE A 78 6.92 1.94 9.36
C ILE A 78 8.03 2.20 10.39
N ASN A 79 8.90 1.22 10.64
CA ASN A 79 10.02 1.33 11.58
C ASN A 79 11.29 1.88 10.92
N ASN A 80 11.25 2.18 9.62
CA ASN A 80 12.37 2.70 8.84
C ASN A 80 11.92 3.88 7.95
N ASN A 81 11.37 4.92 8.56
CA ASN A 81 10.92 6.14 7.87
C ASN A 81 10.03 5.89 6.65
N CYS A 82 9.22 4.83 6.70
CA CYS A 82 8.33 4.43 5.60
C CYS A 82 9.06 4.13 4.29
N ALA A 83 10.34 3.78 4.38
CA ALA A 83 11.12 3.31 3.25
C ALA A 83 10.52 2.03 2.68
N ALA A 84 10.71 1.82 1.38
CA ALA A 84 10.38 0.58 0.70
C ALA A 84 11.01 -0.63 1.41
N LEU A 85 10.23 -1.69 1.61
CA LEU A 85 10.70 -2.93 2.20
C LEU A 85 11.05 -3.93 1.09
N GLU A 86 12.34 -4.04 0.78
CA GLU A 86 12.90 -5.06 -0.12
C GLU A 86 12.91 -6.45 0.56
N ASP A 87 12.89 -7.51 -0.25
CA ASP A 87 13.01 -8.92 0.15
C ASP A 87 11.90 -9.47 1.07
N ALA A 88 10.78 -8.74 1.22
CA ALA A 88 9.60 -9.23 1.93
C ALA A 88 8.84 -10.28 1.09
N LEU A 89 8.48 -11.39 1.72
CA LEU A 89 7.62 -12.40 1.10
C LEU A 89 6.17 -11.92 1.17
N VAL A 90 5.51 -11.85 0.02
CA VAL A 90 4.10 -11.44 -0.09
C VAL A 90 3.30 -12.55 -0.75
N ASP A 91 2.36 -13.10 0.01
CA ASP A 91 1.39 -14.08 -0.48
C ASP A 91 0.04 -13.43 -0.71
N ILE A 92 -0.58 -13.75 -1.84
CA ILE A 92 -1.97 -13.42 -2.10
C ILE A 92 -2.78 -14.65 -2.50
N TRP A 93 -4.06 -14.65 -2.12
CA TRP A 93 -5.03 -15.63 -2.57
C TRP A 93 -6.44 -15.05 -2.61
N HIS A 94 -7.25 -15.54 -3.55
CA HIS A 94 -8.67 -15.20 -3.63
C HIS A 94 -9.49 -16.28 -4.34
N CYS A 95 -10.82 -16.17 -4.29
CA CYS A 95 -11.72 -17.03 -5.04
C CYS A 95 -11.77 -16.67 -6.53
N ASP A 96 -12.20 -17.62 -7.36
CA ASP A 96 -12.55 -17.34 -8.75
C ASP A 96 -13.83 -16.51 -8.87
N LYS A 97 -14.24 -16.21 -10.11
CA LYS A 97 -15.42 -15.39 -10.39
C LYS A 97 -16.73 -15.97 -9.81
N ASP A 98 -16.76 -17.28 -9.54
CA ASP A 98 -17.93 -18.00 -9.02
C ASP A 98 -17.84 -18.24 -7.51
N GLY A 99 -16.79 -17.73 -6.85
CA GLY A 99 -16.63 -17.80 -5.39
C GLY A 99 -15.86 -19.02 -4.89
N TYR A 100 -15.19 -19.78 -5.76
CA TYR A 100 -14.46 -20.99 -5.35
C TYR A 100 -12.96 -20.77 -5.17
N TYR A 101 -12.40 -21.41 -4.15
CA TYR A 101 -10.97 -21.41 -3.85
C TYR A 101 -10.32 -22.71 -4.33
N SER A 102 -9.15 -22.58 -4.95
CA SER A 102 -8.26 -23.72 -5.22
C SER A 102 -7.69 -24.29 -3.91
N GLN A 103 -7.20 -25.53 -3.90
CA GLN A 103 -6.72 -26.28 -2.73
C GLN A 103 -7.81 -26.73 -1.73
N TYR A 104 -9.08 -26.42 -2.00
CA TYR A 104 -10.21 -26.76 -1.15
C TYR A 104 -11.36 -27.36 -1.94
N GLY A 105 -12.28 -28.03 -1.23
CA GLY A 105 -13.52 -28.53 -1.80
C GLY A 105 -14.03 -29.79 -1.12
N GLY A 106 -15.22 -30.25 -1.53
CA GLY A 106 -15.90 -31.37 -0.87
C GLY A 106 -16.34 -31.07 0.57
N THR A 107 -16.50 -29.79 0.93
CA THR A 107 -16.92 -29.34 2.25
C THR A 107 -18.27 -28.62 2.19
N ALA A 108 -18.90 -28.39 3.34
CA ALA A 108 -20.13 -27.58 3.41
C ALA A 108 -19.93 -26.13 2.94
N MET A 109 -18.72 -25.58 3.05
CA MET A 109 -18.41 -24.22 2.61
C MET A 109 -18.10 -24.13 1.11
N GLN A 110 -17.66 -25.24 0.51
CA GLN A 110 -17.38 -25.35 -0.92
C GLN A 110 -17.56 -26.81 -1.36
N THR A 111 -18.65 -27.08 -2.06
CA THR A 111 -18.97 -28.43 -2.56
C THR A 111 -18.12 -28.83 -3.76
N VAL A 112 -17.77 -27.87 -4.63
CA VAL A 112 -16.91 -28.09 -5.80
C VAL A 112 -15.49 -28.45 -5.36
N ASN A 113 -14.94 -29.54 -5.91
CA ASN A 113 -13.65 -30.06 -5.49
C ASN A 113 -12.49 -29.51 -6.35
N TYR A 114 -11.68 -28.64 -5.74
CA TYR A 114 -10.46 -28.08 -6.31
C TYR A 114 -9.21 -28.35 -5.46
N THR A 115 -9.21 -29.41 -4.64
CA THR A 115 -8.10 -29.71 -3.72
C THR A 115 -6.75 -29.90 -4.42
N ASN A 116 -6.76 -30.33 -5.68
CA ASN A 116 -5.55 -30.55 -6.48
C ASN A 116 -5.20 -29.35 -7.39
N ASN A 117 -5.96 -28.26 -7.31
CA ASN A 117 -5.73 -27.06 -8.10
C ASN A 117 -4.98 -26.02 -7.29
N THR A 118 -4.31 -25.09 -7.98
CA THR A 118 -3.59 -23.98 -7.35
C THR A 118 -3.91 -22.62 -7.96
N PHE A 119 -4.96 -22.47 -8.79
CA PHE A 119 -5.30 -21.18 -9.39
C PHE A 119 -5.51 -20.09 -8.33
N LEU A 120 -5.27 -18.84 -8.71
CA LEU A 120 -5.51 -17.61 -7.95
C LEU A 120 -4.81 -17.56 -6.58
N ARG A 121 -3.64 -18.18 -6.51
CA ARG A 121 -2.72 -18.16 -5.36
C ARG A 121 -1.33 -17.80 -5.86
N GLY A 122 -0.64 -16.88 -5.22
CA GLY A 122 0.71 -16.48 -5.64
C GLY A 122 1.55 -16.00 -4.48
N ARG A 123 2.85 -16.26 -4.58
CA ARG A 123 3.90 -15.70 -3.73
C ARG A 123 4.83 -14.86 -4.60
N GLN A 124 5.24 -13.71 -4.10
CA GLN A 124 6.31 -12.89 -4.67
C GLN A 124 7.24 -12.40 -3.57
N ILE A 125 8.39 -11.90 -3.99
CA ILE A 125 9.36 -11.22 -3.13
C ILE A 125 9.40 -9.76 -3.58
N THR A 126 9.30 -8.81 -2.66
CA THR A 126 9.38 -7.39 -2.99
C THR A 126 10.76 -7.06 -3.55
N ASN A 127 10.80 -6.26 -4.62
CA ASN A 127 12.05 -5.72 -5.16
C ASN A 127 12.59 -4.54 -4.31
N ALA A 128 13.69 -3.92 -4.75
CA ALA A 128 14.29 -2.73 -4.12
C ALA A 128 13.35 -1.54 -3.90
N ASN A 129 12.23 -1.46 -4.64
CA ASN A 129 11.20 -0.43 -4.47
C ASN A 129 10.04 -0.89 -3.56
N GLY A 130 10.16 -2.05 -2.93
CA GLY A 130 9.11 -2.62 -2.07
C GLY A 130 7.92 -3.15 -2.85
N VAL A 131 8.06 -3.42 -4.16
CA VAL A 131 6.93 -3.73 -5.04
C VAL A 131 6.87 -5.21 -5.38
N VAL A 132 5.67 -5.78 -5.33
CA VAL A 132 5.30 -7.04 -5.98
C VAL A 132 4.18 -6.83 -7.00
N SER A 133 4.16 -7.65 -8.05
CA SER A 133 3.13 -7.62 -9.08
C SER A 133 2.58 -9.01 -9.37
N PHE A 134 1.27 -9.10 -9.53
CA PHE A 134 0.55 -10.32 -9.90
C PHE A 134 -0.40 -10.07 -11.07
N THR A 135 -0.48 -11.05 -11.97
CA THR A 135 -1.49 -11.13 -13.02
C THR A 135 -2.56 -12.12 -12.59
N SER A 136 -3.80 -11.63 -12.44
CA SER A 136 -4.94 -12.39 -11.93
C SER A 136 -6.25 -12.00 -12.65
N ILE A 137 -7.38 -12.40 -12.07
CA ILE A 137 -8.73 -11.93 -12.40
C ILE A 137 -9.36 -11.24 -11.19
N PHE A 138 -10.34 -10.38 -11.43
CA PHE A 138 -11.16 -9.79 -10.37
C PHE A 138 -11.95 -10.90 -9.62
N PRO A 139 -11.88 -10.97 -8.28
CA PRO A 139 -12.53 -12.04 -7.52
C PRO A 139 -14.05 -11.95 -7.57
N GLY A 140 -14.69 -13.12 -7.46
CA GLY A 140 -16.12 -13.20 -7.19
C GLY A 140 -16.46 -12.85 -5.74
N TRP A 141 -17.57 -13.41 -5.26
CA TRP A 141 -17.97 -13.37 -3.86
C TRP A 141 -18.48 -14.75 -3.45
N TYR A 142 -18.57 -15.01 -2.15
CA TYR A 142 -19.18 -16.22 -1.62
C TYR A 142 -19.95 -15.89 -0.35
N THR A 143 -20.87 -16.77 0.04
CA THR A 143 -21.80 -16.56 1.15
C THR A 143 -21.11 -15.98 2.37
N SER A 144 -21.68 -14.89 2.90
CA SER A 144 -21.21 -14.16 4.09
C SER A 144 -19.98 -13.26 3.90
N ARG A 145 -19.43 -13.11 2.68
CA ARG A 145 -18.23 -12.29 2.45
C ARG A 145 -18.38 -11.38 1.24
N ALA A 146 -17.98 -10.11 1.40
CA ALA A 146 -17.76 -9.21 0.28
C ALA A 146 -16.62 -9.72 -0.60
N THR A 147 -16.56 -9.28 -1.86
CA THR A 147 -15.43 -9.54 -2.74
C THR A 147 -14.11 -9.04 -2.11
N HIS A 148 -13.08 -9.88 -2.05
CA HIS A 148 -11.80 -9.54 -1.42
C HIS A 148 -10.63 -10.36 -1.97
N ILE A 149 -9.42 -9.86 -1.72
CA ILE A 149 -8.15 -10.56 -1.93
C ILE A 149 -7.45 -10.62 -0.58
N HIS A 150 -6.98 -11.79 -0.20
CA HIS A 150 -6.16 -11.92 0.99
C HIS A 150 -4.72 -11.56 0.68
N VAL A 151 -4.05 -10.93 1.65
CA VAL A 151 -2.63 -10.59 1.60
C VAL A 151 -1.99 -11.04 2.90
N HIS A 152 -0.85 -11.72 2.83
CA HIS A 152 -0.04 -12.07 3.98
C HIS A 152 1.42 -11.73 3.68
N ILE A 153 2.03 -10.96 4.59
CA ILE A 153 3.41 -10.48 4.49
C ILE A 153 4.18 -11.09 5.67
N TYR A 154 5.39 -11.61 5.40
CA TYR A 154 6.26 -12.28 6.39
C TYR A 154 7.42 -11.39 6.84
#